data_AF-A0A0L0V2M0-F1
#
_entry.id   AF-A0A0L0V2M0-F1
#
_cell.length_a   1.000
_cell.length_b   1.000
_cell.length_c   1.000
_cell.angle_alpha   90.00
_cell.angle_beta   90.00
_cell.angle_gamma   90.00
#
_symmetry.space_group_name_H-M   'P 1'
#
loop_
_entity.id
_entity.type
_entity.pdbx_description
1 polymer ?
#
loop_
_entity_poly.entity_id
_entity_poly.type
_entity_poly.pdbx_seq_one_letter_code
_entity_poly.pdbx_strand_id
1 'polypeptide(L)'
;MIRVNILSNRVFVAQIRRESHGARECEFEHLIVIPTNDDCVVYGIRPGTTQRTGFFEVYHTHYRNQREMIRLERPIRPIIRLPVPTSQDGMNDFRRRILNTKHLVWYRSIEGKWCCADWVLDILYTELDIGAFPAERLWKLIDHLEKRRCSSKPITL
;
A
#
# COMPACT_ATOMS: atom_id res chain seq x y z
N MET A 1 -22.60 -9.71 6.49
CA MET A 1 -22.01 -10.95 5.93
C MET A 1 -20.87 -10.57 4.99
N ILE A 2 -19.62 -10.72 5.41
CA ILE A 2 -18.44 -10.35 4.60
C ILE A 2 -18.34 -11.36 3.45
N ARG A 3 -18.60 -10.93 2.22
CA ARG A 3 -18.51 -11.78 1.02
C ARG A 3 -17.09 -12.37 0.91
N VAL A 4 -17.00 -13.69 0.75
CA VAL A 4 -15.76 -14.50 0.57
C VAL A 4 -14.82 -13.95 -0.53
N ASN A 5 -15.31 -13.10 -1.44
CA ASN A 5 -14.55 -12.44 -2.51
C ASN A 5 -13.49 -11.38 -2.09
N ILE A 6 -13.22 -11.20 -0.78
CA ILE A 6 -12.13 -10.31 -0.34
C ILE A 6 -10.80 -11.07 -0.23
N LEU A 7 -10.86 -12.36 0.14
CA LEU A 7 -9.65 -13.14 0.35
C LEU A 7 -8.84 -13.24 -0.95
N SER A 8 -7.54 -13.12 -0.82
CA SER A 8 -6.59 -12.96 -1.91
C SER A 8 -5.32 -13.66 -1.51
N ASN A 9 -4.82 -14.54 -2.38
CA ASN A 9 -3.48 -15.11 -2.28
C ASN A 9 -2.44 -14.23 -2.99
N ARG A 10 -2.79 -12.97 -3.27
CA ARG A 10 -1.90 -11.97 -3.88
C ARG A 10 -1.68 -10.85 -2.90
N VAL A 11 -0.51 -10.22 -2.97
CA VAL A 11 -0.25 -8.96 -2.28
C VAL A 11 -1.30 -7.95 -2.72
N PHE A 12 -1.79 -7.14 -1.80
CA PHE A 12 -2.76 -6.10 -2.11
C PHE A 12 -2.55 -4.86 -1.26
N VAL A 13 -3.00 -3.72 -1.77
CA VAL A 13 -3.06 -2.46 -1.06
C VAL A 13 -4.47 -2.32 -0.48
N ALA A 14 -4.54 -2.26 0.83
CA ALA A 14 -5.76 -2.04 1.60
C ALA A 14 -5.89 -0.55 1.94
N GLN A 15 -7.08 0.00 1.73
CA GLN A 15 -7.40 1.37 2.11
C GLN A 15 -8.21 1.35 3.41
N ILE A 16 -7.76 2.03 4.45
CA ILE A 16 -8.45 2.09 5.75
C ILE A 16 -8.73 3.55 6.09
N ARG A 17 -9.96 3.85 6.48
CA ARG A 17 -10.29 5.20 6.95
C ARG A 17 -9.69 5.42 8.34
N ARG A 18 -8.68 6.28 8.43
CA ARG A 18 -8.03 6.68 9.68
C ARG A 18 -7.69 8.16 9.61
N GLU A 19 -8.52 8.98 10.24
CA GLU A 19 -8.42 10.45 10.15
C GLU A 19 -7.14 11.02 10.80
N SER A 20 -6.40 10.22 11.57
CA SER A 20 -5.23 10.65 12.37
C SER A 20 -3.89 10.04 11.96
N HIS A 21 -3.78 9.36 10.81
CA HIS A 21 -2.59 8.56 10.46
C HIS A 21 -1.33 9.35 10.04
N GLY A 22 -1.32 10.68 10.13
CA GLY A 22 -0.09 11.48 10.15
C GLY A 22 0.36 12.11 8.82
N ALA A 23 -0.31 11.85 7.70
CA ALA A 23 -0.19 12.69 6.49
C ALA A 23 -1.21 13.83 6.59
N ARG A 24 -0.75 15.09 6.64
CA ARG A 24 -1.65 16.26 6.66
C ARG A 24 -2.57 16.16 5.43
N GLU A 25 -3.86 15.93 5.66
CA GLU A 25 -4.97 15.88 4.67
C GLU A 25 -5.36 14.51 4.06
N CYS A 26 -4.72 13.38 4.38
CA CYS A 26 -5.19 12.08 3.85
C CYS A 26 -6.29 11.48 4.74
N GLU A 27 -7.49 11.30 4.19
CA GLU A 27 -8.65 10.66 4.88
C GLU A 27 -8.41 9.16 5.12
N PHE A 28 -7.60 8.55 4.27
CA PHE A 28 -7.37 7.12 4.24
C PHE A 28 -5.89 6.81 4.41
N GLU A 29 -5.59 5.78 5.17
CA GLU A 29 -4.30 5.12 5.23
C GLU A 29 -4.26 4.01 4.16
N HIS A 30 -3.17 3.95 3.38
CA HIS A 30 -2.93 2.85 2.45
C HIS A 30 -1.90 1.91 3.05
N LEU A 31 -2.27 0.64 3.13
CA LEU A 31 -1.48 -0.42 3.73
C LEU A 31 -1.14 -1.49 2.71
N ILE A 32 0.13 -1.90 2.65
CA ILE A 32 0.52 -3.06 1.86
C ILE A 32 0.27 -4.31 2.69
N VAL A 33 -0.59 -5.18 2.19
CA VAL A 33 -0.93 -6.46 2.80
C VAL A 33 -0.29 -7.59 2.01
N ILE A 34 0.47 -8.42 2.71
CA ILE A 34 1.12 -9.61 2.20
C ILE A 34 0.50 -10.83 2.91
N PRO A 35 -0.52 -11.45 2.31
CA PRO A 35 -1.03 -12.73 2.80
C PRO A 35 -0.10 -13.85 2.32
N THR A 36 0.29 -14.76 3.21
CA THR A 36 0.93 -16.03 2.85
C THR A 36 -0.06 -17.17 3.10
N ASN A 37 0.39 -18.42 2.93
CA ASN A 37 -0.42 -19.58 3.33
C ASN A 37 -0.54 -19.71 4.86
N ASP A 38 0.42 -19.15 5.60
CA ASP A 38 0.59 -19.37 7.04
C ASP A 38 0.22 -18.14 7.87
N ASP A 39 0.41 -16.94 7.33
CA ASP A 39 0.20 -15.67 8.03
C ASP A 39 -0.35 -14.56 7.11
N CYS A 40 -0.64 -13.41 7.70
CA CYS A 40 -0.92 -12.20 6.95
C CYS A 40 -0.22 -11.03 7.61
N VAL A 41 0.68 -10.38 6.89
CA VAL A 41 1.46 -9.25 7.42
C VAL A 41 1.08 -7.99 6.69
N VAL A 42 0.90 -6.93 7.48
CA VAL A 42 0.52 -5.61 7.01
C VAL A 42 1.65 -4.64 7.26
N TYR A 43 1.93 -3.81 6.28
CA TYR A 43 2.93 -2.75 6.33
C TYR A 43 2.24 -1.40 6.13
N GLY A 44 2.60 -0.43 6.95
CA GLY A 44 2.07 0.93 6.91
C GLY A 44 3.06 1.92 7.49
N ILE A 45 2.73 3.20 7.39
CA ILE A 45 3.57 4.27 7.93
C ILE A 45 3.14 4.60 9.36
N ARG A 46 4.11 4.66 10.28
CA ARG A 46 3.83 4.90 11.69
C ARG A 46 3.18 6.28 11.84
N PRO A 47 2.04 6.40 12.53
CA PRO A 47 1.48 7.71 12.85
C PRO A 47 2.50 8.59 13.58
N GLY A 48 2.67 9.84 13.13
CA GLY A 48 3.54 10.82 13.80
C GLY A 48 4.99 10.87 13.33
N THR A 49 5.42 10.08 12.35
CA THR A 49 6.78 10.17 11.75
C THR A 49 7.08 11.49 11.04
N THR A 50 6.05 12.28 10.73
CA THR A 50 6.11 13.52 9.94
C THR A 50 6.80 14.72 10.61
N GLN A 51 7.12 14.69 11.91
CA GLN A 51 7.36 15.97 12.59
C GLN A 51 8.76 16.58 12.47
N ARG A 52 9.81 15.87 12.02
CA ARG A 52 11.18 16.45 12.09
C ARG A 52 12.11 16.35 10.87
N THR A 53 12.04 15.34 9.98
CA THR A 53 13.20 15.12 9.07
C THR A 53 12.91 14.48 7.69
N GLY A 54 11.67 14.34 7.25
CA GLY A 54 11.39 13.77 5.91
C GLY A 54 11.68 12.27 5.77
N PHE A 55 11.88 11.58 6.90
CA PHE A 55 11.95 10.12 7.00
C PHE A 55 10.63 9.58 7.54
N PHE A 56 10.19 8.45 6.98
CA PHE A 56 8.96 7.78 7.41
C PHE A 56 9.29 6.38 7.93
N GLU A 57 9.00 6.14 9.22
CA GLU A 57 9.11 4.79 9.77
C GLU A 57 7.95 3.92 9.29
N VAL A 58 8.29 2.73 8.81
CA VAL A 58 7.31 1.74 8.38
C VAL A 58 7.05 0.75 9.52
N TYR A 59 5.85 0.79 10.09
CA TYR A 59 5.42 -0.25 11.03
C TYR A 59 5.05 -1.53 10.29
N HIS A 60 4.96 -2.64 11.03
CA HIS A 60 4.35 -3.84 10.51
C HIS A 60 3.54 -4.53 11.61
N THR A 61 2.42 -5.12 11.22
CA THR A 61 1.52 -5.85 12.11
C THR A 61 1.32 -7.26 11.56
N HIS A 62 1.47 -8.25 12.44
CA HIS A 62 1.29 -9.65 12.09
C HIS A 62 -0.10 -10.12 12.52
N TYR A 63 -0.82 -10.75 11.61
CA TYR A 63 -2.09 -11.41 11.86
C TYR A 63 -1.93 -12.90 11.54
N ARG A 64 -2.69 -13.75 12.23
CA ARG A 64 -2.69 -15.20 12.03
C ARG A 64 -3.10 -15.59 10.62
N ASN A 65 -3.98 -14.79 10.00
CA ASN A 65 -4.41 -14.98 8.62
C ASN A 65 -5.12 -13.73 8.09
N GLN A 66 -5.38 -13.73 6.77
CA GLN A 66 -6.02 -12.62 6.10
C GLN A 66 -7.44 -12.33 6.62
N ARG A 67 -8.18 -13.35 7.09
CA ARG A 67 -9.54 -13.16 7.63
C ARG A 67 -9.50 -12.36 8.93
N GLU A 68 -8.54 -12.65 9.80
CA GLU A 68 -8.34 -11.91 11.03
C GLU A 68 -8.02 -10.45 10.73
N MET A 69 -7.08 -10.19 9.81
CA MET A 69 -6.75 -8.84 9.38
C MET A 69 -7.99 -8.09 8.89
N ILE A 70 -8.74 -8.63 7.92
CA ILE A 70 -9.94 -7.96 7.36
C ILE A 70 -10.98 -7.67 8.46
N ARG A 71 -11.14 -8.57 9.43
CA ARG A 71 -12.08 -8.40 10.54
C ARG A 71 -11.69 -7.25 11.47
N LEU A 72 -10.40 -7.13 11.77
CA LEU A 72 -9.86 -6.13 12.71
C LEU A 72 -9.68 -4.77 12.03
N GLU A 73 -9.08 -4.76 10.85
CA GLU A 73 -8.70 -3.56 10.11
C GLU A 73 -9.84 -2.96 9.28
N ARG A 74 -10.81 -3.78 8.89
CA ARG A 74 -12.02 -3.38 8.14
C ARG A 74 -11.68 -2.52 6.90
N PRO A 75 -10.84 -3.01 5.98
CA PRO A 75 -10.46 -2.25 4.80
C PRO A 75 -11.67 -1.91 3.92
N ILE A 76 -11.64 -0.71 3.36
CA ILE A 76 -12.63 -0.19 2.43
C ILE A 76 -12.46 -0.87 1.07
N ARG A 77 -13.54 -0.92 0.30
CA ARG A 77 -13.52 -1.35 -1.10
C ARG A 77 -13.48 -0.14 -2.03
N PRO A 78 -12.75 -0.22 -3.16
CA PRO A 78 -12.04 -1.39 -3.67
C PRO A 78 -10.69 -1.69 -2.96
N ILE A 79 -10.30 -2.97 -2.94
CA ILE A 79 -8.93 -3.40 -2.56
C ILE A 79 -8.13 -3.62 -3.84
N ILE A 80 -6.95 -2.99 -3.92
CA ILE A 80 -6.11 -2.98 -5.12
C ILE A 80 -5.14 -4.16 -5.03
N ARG A 81 -5.22 -5.11 -5.97
CA ARG A 81 -4.41 -6.34 -5.91
C ARG A 81 -3.24 -6.25 -6.88
N LEU A 82 -2.05 -6.59 -6.40
CA LEU A 82 -0.90 -6.78 -7.26
C LEU A 82 -1.10 -7.99 -8.18
N PRO A 83 -0.43 -8.03 -9.35
CA PRO A 83 -0.34 -9.23 -10.15
C PRO A 83 0.36 -10.36 -9.37
N VAL A 84 0.25 -11.58 -9.88
CA VAL A 84 0.95 -12.72 -9.28
C VAL A 84 2.46 -12.52 -9.47
N PRO A 85 3.27 -12.67 -8.41
CA PRO A 85 4.73 -12.66 -8.54
C PRO A 85 5.20 -13.70 -9.55
N THR A 86 6.34 -13.45 -10.19
CA THR A 86 6.94 -14.40 -11.15
C THR A 86 7.60 -15.59 -10.46
N SER A 87 8.10 -15.43 -9.23
CA SER A 87 8.73 -16.49 -8.43
C SER A 87 7.75 -17.16 -7.46
N GLN A 88 8.00 -18.44 -7.13
CA GLN A 88 7.20 -19.20 -6.15
C GLN A 88 7.26 -18.59 -4.74
N ASP A 89 8.42 -18.06 -4.33
CA ASP A 89 8.62 -17.35 -3.07
C ASP A 89 8.29 -15.85 -3.13
N GLY A 90 7.67 -15.39 -4.22
CA GLY A 90 7.61 -13.97 -4.54
C GLY A 90 6.93 -13.09 -3.49
N MET A 91 6.01 -13.63 -2.68
CA MET A 91 5.41 -12.89 -1.56
C MET A 91 6.38 -12.70 -0.39
N ASN A 92 7.17 -13.72 -0.07
CA ASN A 92 8.23 -13.64 0.95
C ASN A 92 9.37 -12.75 0.48
N ASP A 93 9.73 -12.82 -0.80
CA ASP A 93 10.74 -11.94 -1.37
C ASP A 93 10.29 -10.48 -1.37
N PHE A 94 9.04 -10.22 -1.72
CA PHE A 94 8.43 -8.89 -1.61
C PHE A 94 8.40 -8.39 -0.17
N ARG A 95 8.10 -9.26 0.80
CA ARG A 95 8.15 -8.97 2.24
C ARG A 95 9.56 -8.55 2.68
N ARG A 96 10.59 -9.27 2.25
CA ARG A 96 12.01 -8.94 2.53
C ARG A 96 12.39 -7.60 1.90
N ARG A 97 11.98 -7.35 0.65
CA ARG A 97 12.27 -6.08 -0.03
C ARG A 97 11.61 -4.90 0.65
N ILE A 98 10.33 -4.97 1.02
CA ILE A 98 9.68 -3.91 1.80
C ILE A 98 10.44 -3.62 3.10
N LEU A 99 10.88 -4.67 3.81
CA LEU A 99 11.69 -4.51 5.03
C LEU A 99 13.00 -3.76 4.76
N ASN A 100 13.65 -4.03 3.62
CA ASN A 100 14.86 -3.30 3.21
C ASN A 100 14.55 -1.85 2.81
N THR A 101 13.40 -1.59 2.17
CA THR A 101 13.00 -0.23 1.77
C THR A 101 12.62 0.65 2.96
N LYS A 102 12.33 0.08 4.14
CA LYS A 102 12.05 0.85 5.37
C LYS A 102 13.16 1.82 5.77
N HIS A 103 14.39 1.58 5.29
CA HIS A 103 15.55 2.42 5.54
C HIS A 103 15.73 3.54 4.49
N LEU A 104 14.90 3.55 3.44
CA LEU A 104 15.07 4.39 2.25
C LEU A 104 13.83 5.22 1.88
N VAL A 105 12.72 5.13 2.63
CA VAL A 105 11.52 5.94 2.33
C VAL A 105 11.80 7.41 2.65
N TRP A 106 12.21 8.12 1.62
CA TRP A 106 12.49 9.54 1.64
C TRP A 106 11.24 10.33 1.25
N TYR A 107 11.21 11.62 1.60
CA TYR A 107 10.15 12.51 1.15
C TYR A 107 10.20 12.68 -0.38
N ARG A 108 9.50 11.83 -1.11
CA ARG A 108 9.10 12.09 -2.48
C ARG A 108 7.65 12.49 -2.45
N SER A 109 7.40 13.79 -2.42
CA SER A 109 6.08 14.27 -2.79
C SER A 109 6.06 14.57 -4.28
N ILE A 110 5.10 13.99 -4.99
CA ILE A 110 4.83 14.31 -6.39
C ILE A 110 4.33 15.78 -6.52
N GLU A 111 3.88 16.41 -5.43
CA GLU A 111 3.23 17.73 -5.42
C GLU A 111 3.59 18.66 -4.22
N GLY A 112 4.65 18.36 -3.46
CA GLY A 112 4.99 19.09 -2.23
C GLY A 112 4.08 18.83 -1.01
N LYS A 113 3.20 17.83 -1.07
CA LYS A 113 2.46 17.23 0.06
C LYS A 113 2.61 15.71 0.04
N TRP A 114 3.09 15.10 1.13
CA TRP A 114 3.24 13.65 1.22
C TRP A 114 1.92 13.00 1.62
N CYS A 115 1.42 12.07 0.81
CA CYS A 115 0.30 11.20 1.16
C CYS A 115 0.76 9.77 1.43
N CYS A 116 -0.02 9.04 2.24
CA CYS A 116 0.23 7.62 2.46
C CYS A 116 0.05 6.75 1.20
N ALA A 117 -0.45 7.28 0.09
CA ALA A 117 -0.39 6.58 -1.20
C ALA A 117 1.01 6.68 -1.82
N ASP A 118 1.76 7.76 -1.56
CA ASP A 118 3.06 8.03 -2.17
C ASP A 118 4.11 6.99 -1.76
N TRP A 119 4.11 6.53 -0.50
CA TRP A 119 5.03 5.46 -0.10
C TRP A 119 4.69 4.12 -0.77
N VAL A 120 3.40 3.85 -1.02
CA VAL A 120 3.00 2.66 -1.77
C VAL A 120 3.50 2.79 -3.20
N LEU A 121 3.33 3.96 -3.83
CA LEU A 121 3.84 4.24 -5.17
C LEU A 121 5.35 4.06 -5.25
N ASP A 122 6.13 4.57 -4.30
CA ASP A 122 7.59 4.39 -4.27
C ASP A 122 8.00 2.90 -4.22
N ILE A 123 7.29 2.08 -3.43
CA ILE A 123 7.49 0.63 -3.41
C ILE A 123 7.15 0.03 -4.78
N LEU A 124 6.00 0.38 -5.38
CA LEU A 124 5.59 -0.18 -6.66
C LEU A 124 6.54 0.22 -7.81
N TYR A 125 7.06 1.46 -7.81
CA TYR A 125 8.09 1.87 -8.77
C TYR A 125 9.37 1.07 -8.61
N THR A 126 9.82 0.85 -7.37
CA THR A 126 11.00 0.00 -7.10
C THR A 126 10.80 -1.42 -7.65
N GLU A 127 9.59 -1.97 -7.55
CA GLU A 127 9.30 -3.30 -8.10
C GLU A 127 9.25 -3.35 -9.64
N LEU A 128 8.96 -2.23 -10.32
CA LEU A 128 9.09 -2.14 -11.77
C LEU A 128 10.55 -2.27 -12.20
N ASP A 129 11.46 -1.57 -11.52
CA ASP A 129 12.90 -1.59 -11.83
C ASP A 129 13.49 -2.99 -11.65
N ILE A 130 13.02 -3.73 -10.64
CA ILE A 130 13.49 -5.08 -10.31
C ILE A 130 12.88 -6.16 -11.24
N GLY A 131 11.73 -5.88 -11.87
CA GLY A 131 11.03 -6.85 -12.72
C GLY A 131 10.40 -8.01 -11.95
N ALA A 132 10.10 -7.83 -10.65
CA ALA A 132 9.53 -8.88 -9.80
C ALA A 132 8.05 -9.20 -10.11
N PHE A 133 7.36 -8.26 -10.75
CA PHE A 133 5.97 -8.37 -11.17
C PHE A 133 5.81 -8.02 -12.65
N PRO A 134 4.78 -8.55 -13.35
CA PRO A 134 4.50 -8.19 -14.74
C PRO A 134 4.29 -6.68 -14.92
N ALA A 135 5.21 -6.03 -15.64
CA ALA A 135 5.30 -4.57 -15.75
C ALA A 135 3.99 -3.91 -16.22
N GLU A 136 3.34 -4.43 -17.27
CA GLU A 136 2.08 -3.86 -17.80
C GLU A 136 0.97 -3.82 -16.73
N ARG A 137 0.87 -4.87 -15.89
CA ARG A 137 -0.15 -4.93 -14.84
C ARG A 137 0.23 -4.07 -13.64
N LEU A 138 1.52 -3.97 -13.33
CA LEU A 138 2.00 -3.12 -12.25
C LEU A 138 1.79 -1.63 -12.59
N TRP A 139 2.07 -1.22 -13.84
CA TRP A 139 1.76 0.12 -14.35
C TRP A 139 0.27 0.47 -14.23
N LYS A 140 -0.65 -0.46 -14.55
CA LYS A 140 -2.10 -0.22 -14.35
C LYS A 140 -2.48 0.08 -12.90
N LEU A 141 -1.75 -0.49 -11.93
CA LEU A 141 -2.00 -0.26 -10.50
C LEU A 141 -1.39 1.06 -10.04
N ILE A 142 -0.19 1.38 -10.52
CA ILE A 142 0.47 2.66 -10.32
C ILE A 142 -0.44 3.77 -10.86
N ASP A 143 -0.89 3.68 -12.12
CA ASP A 143 -1.84 4.61 -12.72
C ASP A 143 -3.11 4.74 -11.89
N HIS A 144 -3.62 3.65 -11.31
CA HIS A 144 -4.82 3.69 -10.48
C HIS A 144 -4.61 4.43 -9.15
N LEU A 145 -3.43 4.27 -8.54
CA LEU A 145 -3.04 4.97 -7.31
C LEU A 145 -2.66 6.43 -7.58
N GLU A 146 -2.03 6.71 -8.72
CA GLU A 146 -1.68 8.06 -9.19
C GLU A 146 -2.89 8.85 -9.71
N LYS A 147 -3.93 8.18 -10.20
CA LYS A 147 -5.18 8.82 -10.67
C LYS A 147 -5.92 9.48 -9.51
N ARG A 148 -5.50 10.72 -9.26
CA ARG A 148 -6.12 11.82 -8.52
C ARG A 148 -7.65 11.78 -8.57
N ARG A 149 -8.27 12.31 -7.52
CA ARG A 149 -9.49 13.13 -7.55
C ARG A 149 -9.82 13.71 -8.95
N CYS A 150 -10.49 12.96 -9.80
CA CYS A 150 -11.31 13.51 -10.90
C CYS A 150 -12.75 13.72 -10.41
N SER A 151 -12.88 14.21 -9.18
CA SER A 151 -14.06 14.90 -8.67
C SER A 151 -13.70 16.34 -8.29
N SER A 152 -12.87 17.00 -9.11
CA SER A 152 -13.04 18.43 -9.32
C SER A 152 -13.97 18.51 -10.53
N LYS A 153 -15.22 18.93 -10.30
CA LYS A 153 -16.12 19.33 -11.39
C LYS A 153 -15.34 20.22 -12.37
N PRO A 154 -15.57 20.13 -13.68
CA PRO A 154 -15.04 21.12 -14.60
C PRO A 154 -15.51 22.50 -14.12
N ILE A 155 -14.57 23.42 -13.95
CA ILE A 155 -14.90 24.85 -13.94
C ILE A 155 -15.40 25.11 -15.35
N THR A 156 -16.71 25.31 -15.47
CA THR A 156 -17.31 25.86 -16.67
C THR A 156 -16.70 27.25 -16.86
N LEU A 157 -15.89 27.41 -17.91
CA LEU A 157 -15.57 28.72 -18.47
C LEU A 157 -16.74 29.20 -19.32
#